data_AF-A0A2R6QM84-F1
#
_entry.id   AF-A0A2R6QM84-F1
#
_cell.length_a   1.000
_cell.length_b   1.000
_cell.length_c   1.000
_cell.angle_alpha   90.00
_cell.angle_beta   90.00
_cell.angle_gamma   90.00
#
_symmetry.space_group_name_H-M   'P 1'
#
loop_
_entity.id
_entity.type
_entity.pdbx_description
1 polymer ?
#
loop_
_entity_poly.entity_id
_entity_poly.type
_entity_poly.pdbx_seq_one_letter_code
_entity_poly.pdbx_strand_id
1 'polypeptide(L)'
;MSLIIERAGEVQVRVGGNTQDYATLVGSTVDGKAIEKQSIDPNNPTATPTIIFTEELLYMLSNISSLANVKWFLGVPFNDTQNIHLEIVESGERILGDTLLGFQVGNEPDLYAQHQHRPSTYAPSDYTTEFGQWRDAWQNDANIPVKNNMIGPSLSLANWALEDVWNTGFLTDYQTQLSALSVEKYPADNCAALYAGLGTPVVPQDVYAEYLTHYSGVNIVKPMLNSTMIAQQQGKPFIMFETNSASCGGFAGVSNSFGIALWALDYGLQMVFSNFTHALVHVGGQNVYYNPFTPPPTNQSTFHQWSVGPIFYPLMIMPEILGKSNTSQVVDLWPNSGSDQTPGYAIYENNQLARVALFNYMTDPTGAMAYTANISMGGGETGQQQTVPASVKVKYLLADSVSQLWNITWANQTLGGQFEADGRLIGEEQIETVECDTTANVCPIRVPAPGFALVMMTDDSASGSEPTGTMTFATTALTKTANTATIDQSVLETSNGHSGKDRIIGGSTSKGSSGAGKAAGITPSVAVLVAMLAGAGMFMKVFSR
;
A
#
# COMPACT_ATOMS: atom_id res chain seq x y z
N MET A 1 1.74 -0.09 9.23
CA MET A 1 1.84 1.37 9.47
C MET A 1 3.03 1.75 10.34
N SER A 2 3.25 1.15 11.53
CA SER A 2 4.41 1.50 12.38
C SER A 2 5.77 1.46 11.66
N LEU A 3 6.00 0.47 10.79
CA LEU A 3 7.22 0.36 9.98
C LEU A 3 7.46 1.57 9.04
N ILE A 4 6.39 2.20 8.56
CA ILE A 4 6.52 3.41 7.74
C ILE A 4 6.76 4.61 8.66
N ILE A 5 6.00 4.72 9.76
CA ILE A 5 6.09 5.84 10.71
C ILE A 5 7.49 5.97 11.34
N GLU A 6 8.14 4.86 11.68
CA GLU A 6 9.50 4.92 12.26
C GLU A 6 10.56 5.50 11.29
N ARG A 7 10.27 5.48 9.99
CA ARG A 7 11.14 6.00 8.93
C ARG A 7 10.71 7.39 8.46
N ALA A 8 9.42 7.57 8.17
CA ALA A 8 8.86 8.81 7.63
C ALA A 8 8.40 9.82 8.71
N GLY A 9 8.26 9.38 9.97
CA GLY A 9 7.67 10.17 11.05
C GLY A 9 6.13 10.15 11.07
N GLU A 10 5.50 9.95 9.91
CA GLU A 10 4.04 9.84 9.77
C GLU A 10 3.63 8.96 8.59
N VAL A 11 2.34 8.62 8.52
CA VAL A 11 1.72 8.02 7.34
C VAL A 11 0.53 8.89 6.93
N GLN A 12 0.46 9.25 5.67
CA GLN A 12 -0.68 9.98 5.11
C GLN A 12 -1.58 9.02 4.34
N VAL A 13 -2.89 9.11 4.58
CA VAL A 13 -3.89 8.24 3.95
C VAL A 13 -5.01 9.09 3.37
N ARG A 14 -5.30 8.89 2.09
CA ARG A 14 -6.50 9.42 1.44
C ARG A 14 -7.63 8.39 1.54
N VAL A 15 -8.80 8.83 2.00
CA VAL A 15 -10.05 8.06 1.92
C VAL A 15 -10.90 8.67 0.81
N GLY A 16 -11.07 7.96 -0.31
CA GLY A 16 -11.73 8.51 -1.49
C GLY A 16 -12.02 7.47 -2.58
N GLY A 17 -11.54 7.74 -3.79
CA GLY A 17 -11.78 6.97 -5.01
C GLY A 17 -13.18 7.24 -5.59
N ASN A 18 -13.57 6.48 -6.63
CA ASN A 18 -14.90 6.59 -7.27
C ASN A 18 -16.08 6.57 -6.28
N THR A 19 -15.94 5.87 -5.16
CA THR A 19 -16.99 5.80 -4.12
C THR A 19 -17.25 7.14 -3.43
N GLN A 20 -16.29 8.07 -3.43
CA GLN A 20 -16.39 9.33 -2.70
C GLN A 20 -17.49 10.23 -3.27
N ASP A 21 -17.64 10.24 -4.59
CA ASP A 21 -18.50 11.22 -5.26
C ASP A 21 -19.98 11.04 -4.91
N TYR A 22 -20.34 9.85 -4.44
CA TYR A 22 -21.69 9.48 -4.00
C TYR A 22 -21.78 9.23 -2.50
N ALA A 23 -20.68 9.41 -1.75
CA ALA A 23 -20.65 9.06 -0.34
C ALA A 23 -21.56 10.00 0.48
N THR A 24 -22.33 9.43 1.40
CA THR A 24 -23.28 10.17 2.24
C THR A 24 -23.01 9.89 3.72
N LEU A 25 -22.81 10.95 4.50
CA LEU A 25 -22.74 10.87 5.96
C LEU A 25 -24.16 10.95 6.54
N VAL A 26 -24.52 9.99 7.38
CA VAL A 26 -25.84 9.93 8.06
C VAL A 26 -25.67 9.76 9.56
N GLY A 27 -26.69 10.18 10.33
CA GLY A 27 -26.67 10.03 11.80
C GLY A 27 -26.75 8.56 12.28
N SER A 28 -27.34 7.67 11.49
CA SER A 28 -27.43 6.24 11.78
C SER A 28 -27.77 5.45 10.52
N THR A 29 -27.30 4.21 10.41
CA THR A 29 -27.75 3.27 9.38
C THR A 29 -28.89 2.38 9.86
N VAL A 30 -29.56 1.68 8.95
CA VAL A 30 -30.73 0.84 9.28
C VAL A 30 -30.34 -0.37 10.13
N ASP A 31 -29.17 -0.95 9.87
CA ASP A 31 -28.66 -2.10 10.61
C ASP A 31 -27.73 -1.73 11.79
N GLY A 32 -27.53 -0.43 12.03
CA GLY A 32 -26.69 0.11 13.09
C GLY A 32 -25.18 -0.05 12.86
N LYS A 33 -24.75 -0.44 11.66
CA LYS A 33 -23.32 -0.47 11.31
C LYS A 33 -22.79 0.93 11.02
N ALA A 34 -21.47 1.06 11.11
CA ALA A 34 -20.79 2.31 10.77
C ALA A 34 -20.79 2.61 9.25
N ILE A 35 -20.91 1.57 8.41
CA ILE A 35 -20.85 1.69 6.95
C ILE A 35 -21.82 0.68 6.31
N GLU A 36 -22.57 1.14 5.31
CA GLU A 36 -23.40 0.34 4.42
C GLU A 36 -23.05 0.63 2.95
N LYS A 37 -23.23 -0.38 2.10
CA LYS A 37 -23.15 -0.24 0.64
C LYS A 37 -24.56 -0.35 0.08
N GLN A 38 -25.00 0.65 -0.66
CA GLN A 38 -26.25 0.54 -1.41
C GLN A 38 -26.07 -0.37 -2.63
N SER A 39 -27.20 -0.76 -3.24
CA SER A 39 -27.20 -1.48 -4.51
C SER A 39 -26.46 -0.68 -5.58
N ILE A 40 -25.68 -1.39 -6.38
CA ILE A 40 -24.93 -0.85 -7.51
C ILE A 40 -25.91 -0.35 -8.57
N ASP A 41 -25.72 0.88 -9.07
CA ASP A 41 -26.41 1.36 -10.26
C ASP A 41 -25.95 0.53 -11.47
N PRO A 42 -26.86 -0.19 -12.16
CA PRO A 42 -26.50 -0.99 -13.33
C PRO A 42 -25.92 -0.17 -14.50
N ASN A 43 -26.08 1.15 -14.50
CA ASN A 43 -25.51 2.04 -15.52
C ASN A 43 -24.09 2.52 -15.19
N ASN A 44 -23.61 2.29 -13.96
CA ASN A 44 -22.24 2.62 -13.59
C ASN A 44 -21.28 1.59 -14.21
N PRO A 45 -20.39 1.99 -15.14
CA PRO A 45 -19.53 1.04 -15.86
C PRO A 45 -18.52 0.31 -14.96
N THR A 46 -18.18 0.89 -13.81
CA THR A 46 -17.28 0.27 -12.81
C THR A 46 -18.04 -0.39 -11.66
N ALA A 47 -19.37 -0.41 -11.72
CA ALA A 47 -20.23 -1.01 -10.71
C ALA A 47 -19.99 -0.44 -9.29
N THR A 48 -19.60 0.85 -9.20
CA THR A 48 -19.26 1.49 -7.92
C THR A 48 -20.52 1.71 -7.07
N PRO A 49 -20.59 1.18 -5.83
CA PRO A 49 -21.73 1.37 -4.96
C PRO A 49 -21.70 2.75 -4.28
N THR A 50 -22.88 3.31 -4.01
CA THR A 50 -23.03 4.42 -3.06
C THR A 50 -22.67 3.94 -1.65
N ILE A 51 -21.81 4.70 -0.97
CA ILE A 51 -21.39 4.42 0.40
C ILE A 51 -22.17 5.31 1.35
N ILE A 52 -22.87 4.69 2.30
CA ILE A 52 -23.48 5.40 3.43
C ILE A 52 -22.64 5.09 4.64
N PHE A 53 -22.23 6.12 5.38
CA PHE A 53 -21.47 5.92 6.62
C PHE A 53 -21.90 6.90 7.71
N THR A 54 -21.52 6.61 8.94
CA THR A 54 -21.78 7.48 10.11
C THR A 54 -20.47 8.06 10.64
N GLU A 55 -20.58 8.99 11.61
CA GLU A 55 -19.40 9.55 12.28
C GLU A 55 -18.51 8.50 12.95
N GLU A 56 -19.01 7.29 13.23
CA GLU A 56 -18.21 6.18 13.77
C GLU A 56 -16.98 5.87 12.91
N LEU A 57 -17.09 6.03 11.58
CA LEU A 57 -15.93 5.90 10.69
C LEU A 57 -14.89 6.98 11.00
N LEU A 58 -15.30 8.24 11.14
CA LEU A 58 -14.40 9.36 11.42
C LEU A 58 -13.77 9.25 12.82
N TYR A 59 -14.53 8.81 13.83
CA TYR A 59 -13.98 8.51 15.16
C TYR A 59 -12.99 7.34 15.10
N MET A 60 -13.22 6.31 14.27
CA MET A 60 -12.25 5.24 14.07
C MET A 60 -10.95 5.77 13.45
N LEU A 61 -11.03 6.66 12.44
CA LEU A 61 -9.84 7.31 11.87
C LEU A 61 -9.09 8.15 12.92
N SER A 62 -9.81 8.95 13.72
CA SER A 62 -9.26 9.75 14.82
C SER A 62 -8.56 8.87 15.87
N ASN A 63 -9.18 7.74 16.23
CA ASN A 63 -8.60 6.76 17.15
C ASN A 63 -7.32 6.13 16.58
N ILE A 64 -7.27 5.83 15.29
CA ILE A 64 -6.03 5.37 14.64
C ILE A 64 -4.93 6.42 14.79
N SER A 65 -5.25 7.69 14.53
CA SER A 65 -4.30 8.80 14.70
C SER A 65 -3.84 9.02 16.14
N SER A 66 -4.68 8.69 17.13
CA SER A 66 -4.31 8.74 18.55
C SER A 66 -3.31 7.65 18.96
N LEU A 67 -3.28 6.54 18.21
CA LEU A 67 -2.37 5.42 18.45
C LEU A 67 -1.08 5.59 17.65
N ALA A 68 -1.20 5.93 16.38
CA ALA A 68 -0.09 6.03 15.44
C ALA A 68 -0.19 7.37 14.70
N ASN A 69 0.94 8.00 14.37
CA ASN A 69 0.95 9.29 13.66
C ASN A 69 0.47 9.13 12.20
N VAL A 70 -0.84 8.95 12.04
CA VAL A 70 -1.54 8.82 10.77
C VAL A 70 -2.34 10.09 10.54
N LYS A 71 -2.20 10.62 9.33
CA LYS A 71 -2.85 11.84 8.87
C LYS A 71 -3.77 11.51 7.70
N TRP A 72 -4.85 12.25 7.55
CA TRP A 72 -5.96 11.89 6.67
C TRP A 72 -6.25 12.97 5.65
N PHE A 73 -6.48 12.56 4.41
CA PHE A 73 -7.25 13.34 3.44
C PHE A 73 -8.62 12.67 3.26
N LEU A 74 -9.67 13.48 3.09
CA LEU A 74 -11.03 12.98 2.89
C LEU A 74 -11.58 13.43 1.52
N GLY A 75 -12.09 12.48 0.75
CA GLY A 75 -12.92 12.78 -0.41
C GLY A 75 -14.29 13.30 0.00
N VAL A 76 -14.80 14.30 -0.72
CA VAL A 76 -16.18 14.80 -0.56
C VAL A 76 -17.02 14.42 -1.77
N PRO A 77 -18.35 14.25 -1.58
CA PRO A 77 -19.26 13.97 -2.69
C PRO A 77 -19.19 15.06 -3.74
N PHE A 78 -19.37 14.69 -5.01
CA PHE A 78 -19.38 15.64 -6.13
C PHE A 78 -20.43 15.24 -7.18
N ASN A 79 -21.28 14.26 -6.87
CA ASN A 79 -22.35 13.80 -7.75
C ASN A 79 -23.43 14.86 -8.00
N ASP A 80 -23.80 15.68 -7.01
CA ASP A 80 -24.79 16.76 -7.12
C ASP A 80 -24.21 18.10 -6.65
N THR A 81 -23.96 18.99 -7.60
CA THR A 81 -23.39 20.33 -7.38
C THR A 81 -24.47 21.40 -7.24
N GLN A 82 -25.74 21.04 -7.42
CA GLN A 82 -26.90 21.91 -7.16
C GLN A 82 -27.38 21.78 -5.71
N ASN A 83 -27.18 20.60 -5.09
CA ASN A 83 -27.46 20.33 -3.68
C ASN A 83 -26.19 19.83 -2.98
N ILE A 84 -25.28 20.77 -2.67
CA ILE A 84 -23.98 20.46 -2.07
C ILE A 84 -24.14 19.94 -0.63
N HIS A 85 -23.50 18.80 -0.34
CA HIS A 85 -23.50 18.11 0.95
C HIS A 85 -22.18 18.34 1.71
N LEU A 86 -22.19 19.22 2.71
CA LEU A 86 -20.99 19.61 3.48
C LEU A 86 -20.78 18.79 4.76
N GLU A 87 -21.65 17.84 5.08
CA GLU A 87 -21.66 17.14 6.37
C GLU A 87 -20.35 16.39 6.65
N ILE A 88 -19.71 15.87 5.59
CA ILE A 88 -18.39 15.21 5.66
C ILE A 88 -17.29 16.23 5.97
N VAL A 89 -17.38 17.45 5.42
CA VAL A 89 -16.41 18.52 5.70
C VAL A 89 -16.55 19.00 7.14
N GLU A 90 -17.78 19.31 7.57
CA GLU A 90 -18.07 19.76 8.93
C GLU A 90 -17.62 18.72 9.98
N SER A 91 -17.94 17.45 9.76
CA SER A 91 -17.60 16.38 10.70
C SER A 91 -16.13 16.01 10.65
N GLY A 92 -15.50 16.03 9.46
CA GLY A 92 -14.07 15.80 9.29
C GLY A 92 -13.24 16.82 10.05
N GLU A 93 -13.51 18.12 9.85
CA GLU A 93 -12.84 19.23 10.56
C GLU A 93 -13.00 19.09 12.07
N ARG A 94 -14.22 18.80 12.55
CA ARG A 94 -14.51 18.67 13.98
C ARG A 94 -13.86 17.45 14.64
N ILE A 95 -13.86 16.29 13.99
CA ILE A 95 -13.48 15.01 14.60
C ILE A 95 -11.98 14.71 14.41
N LEU A 96 -11.43 15.03 13.24
CA LEU A 96 -10.02 14.76 12.93
C LEU A 96 -9.12 15.92 13.33
N GLY A 97 -9.59 17.17 13.23
CA GLY A 97 -8.84 18.36 13.63
C GLY A 97 -7.44 18.37 13.01
N ASP A 98 -6.41 18.46 13.85
CA ASP A 98 -4.99 18.54 13.44
C ASP A 98 -4.46 17.29 12.69
N THR A 99 -5.24 16.21 12.59
CA THR A 99 -4.87 15.02 11.80
C THR A 99 -5.45 15.03 10.38
N LEU A 100 -6.27 16.02 10.05
CA LEU A 100 -6.83 16.23 8.72
C LEU A 100 -5.94 17.17 7.89
N LEU A 101 -5.51 16.69 6.72
CA LEU A 101 -4.61 17.40 5.81
C LEU A 101 -5.32 18.13 4.68
N GLY A 102 -6.58 17.76 4.39
CA GLY A 102 -7.38 18.41 3.36
C GLY A 102 -8.46 17.53 2.78
N PHE A 103 -9.25 18.15 1.91
CA PHE A 103 -10.36 17.48 1.25
C PHE A 103 -10.22 17.50 -0.26
N GLN A 104 -10.46 16.35 -0.86
CA GLN A 104 -10.52 16.25 -2.30
C GLN A 104 -11.92 16.58 -2.81
N VAL A 105 -12.00 17.56 -3.71
CA VAL A 105 -13.26 18.00 -4.31
C VAL A 105 -13.38 17.43 -5.73
N GLY A 106 -14.06 16.30 -5.83
CA GLY A 106 -14.22 15.50 -7.05
C GLY A 106 -13.10 14.46 -7.27
N ASN A 107 -13.48 13.27 -7.70
CA ASN A 107 -12.59 12.20 -8.10
C ASN A 107 -12.61 12.03 -9.62
N GLU A 108 -11.47 12.21 -10.30
CA GLU A 108 -11.32 11.97 -11.74
C GLU A 108 -12.46 12.59 -12.58
N PRO A 109 -12.72 13.91 -12.46
CA PRO A 109 -13.85 14.56 -13.13
C PRO A 109 -13.77 14.46 -14.67
N ASP A 110 -12.59 14.17 -15.22
CA ASP A 110 -12.41 13.90 -16.65
C ASP A 110 -13.07 12.59 -17.11
N LEU A 111 -13.44 11.69 -16.18
CA LEU A 111 -14.16 10.45 -16.46
C LEU A 111 -15.68 10.58 -16.33
N TYR A 112 -16.21 11.69 -15.80
CA TYR A 112 -17.66 11.79 -15.48
C TYR A 112 -18.58 11.60 -16.69
N ALA A 113 -18.22 12.14 -17.84
CA ALA A 113 -18.99 11.95 -19.07
C ALA A 113 -18.96 10.47 -19.53
N GLN A 114 -17.77 9.85 -19.49
CA GLN A 114 -17.58 8.45 -19.87
C GLN A 114 -18.29 7.49 -18.91
N HIS A 115 -18.35 7.84 -17.62
CA HIS A 115 -19.04 7.09 -16.58
C HIS A 115 -20.54 7.41 -16.47
N GLN A 116 -21.07 8.26 -17.36
CA GLN A 116 -22.49 8.66 -17.39
C GLN A 116 -22.96 9.38 -16.12
N HIS A 117 -22.03 9.99 -15.37
CA HIS A 117 -22.30 10.81 -14.19
C HIS A 117 -22.58 12.27 -14.55
N ARG A 118 -22.17 12.68 -15.75
CA ARG A 118 -22.46 13.97 -16.38
C ARG A 118 -22.82 13.76 -17.86
N PRO A 119 -23.44 14.74 -18.53
CA PRO A 119 -23.69 14.69 -19.97
C PRO A 119 -22.40 14.48 -20.77
N SER A 120 -22.50 13.92 -21.97
CA SER A 120 -21.34 13.69 -22.85
C SER A 120 -20.62 14.97 -23.30
N THR A 121 -21.22 16.15 -23.08
CA THR A 121 -20.63 17.46 -23.36
C THR A 121 -19.84 18.05 -22.19
N TYR A 122 -19.78 17.36 -21.04
CA TYR A 122 -19.08 17.85 -19.85
C TYR A 122 -17.60 18.07 -20.15
N ALA A 123 -17.12 19.28 -19.84
CA ALA A 123 -15.81 19.77 -20.21
C ALA A 123 -15.08 20.40 -19.00
N PRO A 124 -13.76 20.68 -19.10
CA PRO A 124 -13.00 21.30 -18.02
C PRO A 124 -13.61 22.59 -17.46
N SER A 125 -14.26 23.40 -18.29
CA SER A 125 -14.97 24.62 -17.87
C SER A 125 -16.18 24.35 -16.98
N ASP A 126 -16.88 23.24 -17.22
CA ASP A 126 -18.03 22.83 -16.40
C ASP A 126 -17.54 22.41 -15.01
N TYR A 127 -16.48 21.59 -14.95
CA TYR A 127 -15.85 21.23 -13.67
C TYR A 127 -15.35 22.47 -12.92
N THR A 128 -14.71 23.41 -13.61
CA THR A 128 -14.25 24.67 -12.99
C THR A 128 -15.42 25.45 -12.38
N THR A 129 -16.57 25.49 -13.07
CA THR A 129 -17.79 26.15 -12.56
C THR A 129 -18.38 25.41 -11.35
N GLU A 130 -18.49 24.09 -11.43
CA GLU A 130 -18.99 23.24 -10.34
C GLU A 130 -18.08 23.29 -9.09
N PHE A 131 -16.76 23.35 -9.28
CA PHE A 131 -15.81 23.57 -8.20
C PHE A 131 -16.04 24.92 -7.52
N GLY A 132 -16.37 25.96 -8.30
CA GLY A 132 -16.74 27.29 -7.78
C GLY A 132 -18.00 27.25 -6.92
N GLN A 133 -18.99 26.44 -7.28
CA GLN A 133 -20.21 26.24 -6.47
C GLN A 133 -19.87 25.58 -5.13
N TRP A 134 -19.03 24.54 -5.16
CA TRP A 134 -18.49 23.90 -3.95
C TRP A 134 -17.71 24.88 -3.08
N ARG A 135 -16.86 25.69 -3.71
CA ARG A 135 -16.10 26.74 -3.06
C ARG A 135 -17.03 27.72 -2.34
N ASP A 136 -18.03 28.24 -3.03
CA ASP A 136 -18.97 29.21 -2.46
C ASP A 136 -19.77 28.63 -1.30
N ALA A 137 -20.30 27.40 -1.44
CA ALA A 137 -21.02 26.72 -0.35
C ALA A 137 -20.13 26.57 0.89
N TRP A 138 -18.91 26.06 0.70
CA TRP A 138 -17.94 25.88 1.79
C TRP A 138 -17.59 27.22 2.46
N GLN A 139 -17.31 28.28 1.69
CA GLN A 139 -16.95 29.58 2.27
C GLN A 139 -18.11 30.17 3.09
N ASN A 140 -19.35 29.95 2.67
CA ASN A 140 -20.54 30.49 3.32
C ASN A 140 -21.00 29.68 4.54
N ASP A 141 -20.50 28.46 4.72
CA ASP A 141 -20.86 27.62 5.86
C ASP A 141 -20.13 28.05 7.15
N ALA A 142 -20.86 28.43 8.19
CA ALA A 142 -20.26 28.88 9.46
C ALA A 142 -19.65 27.74 10.31
N ASN A 143 -20.01 26.49 10.05
CA ASN A 143 -19.53 25.32 10.80
C ASN A 143 -18.16 24.83 10.32
N ILE A 144 -17.70 25.29 9.15
CA ILE A 144 -16.40 24.91 8.60
C ILE A 144 -15.36 25.99 8.95
N PRO A 145 -14.42 25.74 9.89
CA PRO A 145 -13.49 26.76 10.35
C PRO A 145 -12.35 27.04 9.35
N VAL A 146 -11.85 26.00 8.66
CA VAL A 146 -10.75 26.12 7.70
C VAL A 146 -11.31 26.31 6.29
N LYS A 147 -10.94 27.43 5.66
CA LYS A 147 -11.50 27.89 4.38
C LYS A 147 -10.58 27.65 3.19
N ASN A 148 -9.38 27.14 3.41
CA ASN A 148 -8.32 27.00 2.41
C ASN A 148 -7.75 25.59 2.34
N ASN A 149 -8.62 24.58 2.48
CA ASN A 149 -8.25 23.18 2.60
C ASN A 149 -8.80 22.26 1.50
N MET A 150 -9.10 22.84 0.32
CA MET A 150 -9.56 22.08 -0.84
C MET A 150 -8.38 21.56 -1.66
N ILE A 151 -8.54 20.41 -2.29
CA ILE A 151 -7.55 19.77 -3.15
C ILE A 151 -8.25 19.38 -4.45
N GLY A 152 -7.62 19.70 -5.58
CA GLY A 152 -8.09 19.38 -6.92
C GLY A 152 -7.04 19.72 -7.98
N PRO A 153 -7.29 19.42 -9.26
CA PRO A 153 -8.53 18.84 -9.80
C PRO A 153 -8.61 17.30 -9.73
N SER A 154 -7.53 16.61 -9.33
CA SER A 154 -7.49 15.15 -9.23
C SER A 154 -7.94 14.40 -10.50
N LEU A 155 -7.45 14.83 -11.67
CA LEU A 155 -7.75 14.17 -12.95
C LEU A 155 -7.08 12.80 -13.05
N SER A 156 -7.72 11.85 -13.75
CA SER A 156 -7.12 10.54 -14.12
C SER A 156 -6.13 10.63 -15.29
N LEU A 157 -6.18 11.75 -16.03
CA LEU A 157 -5.51 11.98 -17.31
C LEU A 157 -5.92 11.01 -18.41
N ALA A 158 -7.16 10.49 -18.36
CA ALA A 158 -7.70 9.63 -19.39
C ALA A 158 -8.26 10.46 -20.55
N ASN A 159 -9.00 11.52 -20.23
CA ASN A 159 -9.71 12.33 -21.24
C ASN A 159 -9.21 13.78 -21.32
N TRP A 160 -8.71 14.33 -20.21
CA TRP A 160 -8.25 15.72 -20.13
C TRP A 160 -6.78 15.79 -19.69
N ALA A 161 -6.04 16.77 -20.19
CA ALA A 161 -4.78 17.17 -19.58
C ALA A 161 -5.04 18.12 -18.40
N LEU A 162 -4.09 18.22 -17.47
CA LEU A 162 -4.18 19.19 -16.36
C LEU A 162 -4.23 20.63 -16.88
N GLU A 163 -3.48 20.91 -17.94
CA GLU A 163 -3.46 22.21 -18.62
C GLU A 163 -4.84 22.63 -19.15
N ASP A 164 -5.70 21.67 -19.52
CA ASP A 164 -7.05 22.00 -19.98
C ASP A 164 -7.89 22.62 -18.84
N VAL A 165 -7.67 22.18 -17.60
CA VAL A 165 -8.30 22.77 -16.40
C VAL A 165 -7.61 24.08 -16.01
N TRP A 166 -6.28 24.17 -16.10
CA TRP A 166 -5.59 25.44 -15.80
C TRP A 166 -6.04 26.57 -16.73
N ASN A 167 -6.26 26.26 -18.01
CA ASN A 167 -6.67 27.22 -19.03
C ASN A 167 -8.10 27.77 -18.86
N THR A 168 -8.93 27.19 -17.98
CA THR A 168 -10.27 27.72 -17.68
C THR A 168 -10.24 28.93 -16.74
N GLY A 169 -9.10 29.19 -16.09
CA GLY A 169 -9.00 30.16 -14.99
C GLY A 169 -9.02 29.52 -13.59
N PHE A 170 -9.11 28.18 -13.48
CA PHE A 170 -9.20 27.45 -12.21
C PHE A 170 -8.21 27.94 -11.13
N LEU A 171 -6.93 28.08 -11.48
CA LEU A 171 -5.92 28.54 -10.51
C LEU A 171 -6.09 30.01 -10.16
N THR A 172 -6.42 30.86 -11.12
CA THR A 172 -6.69 32.29 -10.87
C THR A 172 -7.86 32.48 -9.92
N ASP A 173 -8.91 31.67 -10.07
CA ASP A 173 -10.17 31.84 -9.34
C ASP A 173 -10.14 31.19 -7.94
N TYR A 174 -9.35 30.12 -7.76
CA TYR A 174 -9.42 29.27 -6.56
C TYR A 174 -8.09 29.08 -5.81
N GLN A 175 -6.99 29.74 -6.21
CA GLN A 175 -5.67 29.58 -5.56
C GLN A 175 -5.70 29.70 -4.03
N THR A 176 -6.50 30.63 -3.50
CA THR A 176 -6.57 30.90 -2.06
C THR A 176 -7.30 29.83 -1.26
N GLN A 177 -8.16 29.03 -1.92
CA GLN A 177 -8.92 27.96 -1.28
C GLN A 177 -8.24 26.60 -1.38
N LEU A 178 -7.27 26.47 -2.30
CA LEU A 178 -6.53 25.23 -2.52
C LEU A 178 -5.39 25.07 -1.50
N SER A 179 -5.30 23.93 -0.82
CA SER A 179 -4.14 23.57 0.00
C SER A 179 -3.06 22.85 -0.81
N ALA A 180 -3.47 22.09 -1.84
CA ALA A 180 -2.60 21.41 -2.78
C ALA A 180 -3.24 21.28 -4.16
N LEU A 181 -2.42 21.00 -5.17
CA LEU A 181 -2.86 20.56 -6.49
C LEU A 181 -2.64 19.06 -6.60
N SER A 182 -3.57 18.36 -7.25
CA SER A 182 -3.57 16.89 -7.29
C SER A 182 -3.84 16.33 -8.68
N VAL A 183 -3.33 15.12 -8.89
CA VAL A 183 -3.55 14.29 -10.08
C VAL A 183 -3.61 12.82 -9.67
N GLU A 184 -4.29 12.01 -10.46
CA GLU A 184 -4.42 10.57 -10.30
C GLU A 184 -3.91 9.90 -11.58
N LYS A 185 -3.06 8.88 -11.46
CA LYS A 185 -2.51 8.22 -12.64
C LYS A 185 -2.14 6.78 -12.40
N TYR A 186 -2.80 5.89 -13.13
CA TYR A 186 -2.32 4.53 -13.39
C TYR A 186 -1.69 4.46 -14.78
N PRO A 187 -0.59 3.72 -14.98
CA PRO A 187 0.01 3.53 -16.29
C PRO A 187 -0.78 2.54 -17.16
N ALA A 188 -1.58 1.66 -16.55
CA ALA A 188 -2.36 0.65 -17.25
C ALA A 188 -3.73 0.42 -16.59
N ASP A 189 -4.57 -0.36 -17.28
CA ASP A 189 -5.97 -0.59 -16.92
C ASP A 189 -6.36 -2.08 -17.07
N ASN A 190 -6.89 -2.67 -15.98
CA ASN A 190 -7.40 -4.05 -15.95
C ASN A 190 -8.95 -4.15 -16.01
N CYS A 191 -9.65 -3.02 -16.18
CA CYS A 191 -11.11 -2.94 -16.09
C CYS A 191 -11.82 -3.80 -17.14
N ALA A 192 -11.26 -3.94 -18.36
CA ALA A 192 -11.84 -4.79 -19.41
C ALA A 192 -11.94 -6.28 -19.01
N ALA A 193 -11.10 -6.75 -18.08
CA ALA A 193 -11.17 -8.11 -17.55
C ALA A 193 -12.30 -8.31 -16.54
N LEU A 194 -12.78 -7.23 -15.92
CA LEU A 194 -13.76 -7.25 -14.84
C LEU A 194 -15.16 -6.80 -15.29
N TYR A 195 -15.22 -5.87 -16.25
CA TYR A 195 -16.46 -5.20 -16.65
C TYR A 195 -16.69 -5.33 -18.15
N ALA A 196 -17.92 -5.72 -18.52
CA ALA A 196 -18.31 -5.86 -19.91
C ALA A 196 -18.36 -4.50 -20.62
N GLY A 197 -17.97 -4.47 -21.90
CA GLY A 197 -18.06 -3.28 -22.74
C GLY A 197 -16.88 -2.31 -22.64
N LEU A 198 -15.87 -2.60 -21.81
CA LEU A 198 -14.66 -1.77 -21.67
C LEU A 198 -13.49 -2.22 -22.56
N GLY A 199 -13.77 -2.99 -23.62
CA GLY A 199 -12.78 -3.44 -24.59
C GLY A 199 -12.27 -4.86 -24.33
N THR A 200 -11.06 -5.15 -24.83
CA THR A 200 -10.43 -6.47 -24.75
C THR A 200 -9.58 -6.57 -23.48
N PRO A 201 -9.73 -7.62 -22.65
CA PRO A 201 -8.86 -7.85 -21.50
C PRO A 201 -7.38 -7.89 -21.90
N VAL A 202 -6.55 -7.18 -21.14
CA VAL A 202 -5.09 -7.22 -21.29
C VAL A 202 -4.56 -8.56 -20.74
N VAL A 203 -3.60 -9.16 -21.44
CA VAL A 203 -2.88 -10.34 -20.96
C VAL A 203 -1.68 -9.86 -20.11
N PRO A 204 -1.63 -10.13 -18.80
CA PRO A 204 -0.59 -9.60 -17.91
C PRO A 204 0.85 -9.88 -18.36
N GLN A 205 1.09 -11.05 -18.93
CA GLN A 205 2.42 -11.48 -19.38
C GLN A 205 2.97 -10.61 -20.52
N ASP A 206 2.09 -10.04 -21.35
CA ASP A 206 2.49 -9.26 -22.52
C ASP A 206 2.96 -7.85 -22.11
N VAL A 207 2.45 -7.33 -20.99
CA VAL A 207 2.74 -5.97 -20.51
C VAL A 207 3.77 -5.94 -19.37
N TYR A 208 4.20 -7.10 -18.85
CA TYR A 208 5.07 -7.10 -17.67
C TYR A 208 6.43 -6.42 -17.91
N ALA A 209 7.01 -6.62 -19.10
CA ALA A 209 8.29 -6.01 -19.46
C ALA A 209 8.26 -4.47 -19.44
N GLU A 210 7.09 -3.85 -19.62
CA GLU A 210 6.93 -2.39 -19.61
C GLU A 210 7.17 -1.78 -18.22
N TYR A 211 7.02 -2.56 -17.15
CA TYR A 211 7.33 -2.15 -15.78
C TYR A 211 8.81 -2.32 -15.42
N LEU A 212 9.55 -3.12 -16.19
CA LEU A 212 10.95 -3.47 -15.92
C LEU A 212 11.94 -2.56 -16.67
N THR A 213 11.55 -1.29 -16.82
CA THR A 213 12.33 -0.27 -17.52
C THR A 213 12.26 1.04 -16.76
N HIS A 214 13.38 1.76 -16.73
CA HIS A 214 13.45 3.11 -16.18
C HIS A 214 12.52 4.09 -16.91
N TYR A 215 12.42 3.97 -18.25
CA TYR A 215 11.51 4.80 -19.03
C TYR A 215 10.03 4.62 -18.63
N SER A 216 9.65 3.55 -17.93
CA SER A 216 8.31 3.41 -17.36
C SER A 216 7.97 4.61 -16.46
N GLY A 217 8.76 4.85 -15.41
CA GLY A 217 8.56 5.97 -14.49
C GLY A 217 8.67 7.33 -15.18
N VAL A 218 9.68 7.50 -16.03
CA VAL A 218 9.93 8.75 -16.78
C VAL A 218 8.73 9.12 -17.65
N ASN A 219 8.20 8.15 -18.41
CA ASN A 219 7.08 8.41 -19.33
C ASN A 219 5.76 8.64 -18.60
N ILE A 220 5.56 8.02 -17.43
CA ILE A 220 4.36 8.29 -16.62
C ILE A 220 4.37 9.72 -16.11
N VAL A 221 5.51 10.21 -15.60
CA VAL A 221 5.60 11.57 -15.02
C VAL A 221 5.64 12.67 -16.10
N LYS A 222 6.19 12.37 -17.27
CA LYS A 222 6.43 13.34 -18.36
C LYS A 222 5.25 14.28 -18.69
N PRO A 223 3.99 13.82 -18.80
CA PRO A 223 2.86 14.71 -19.11
C PRO A 223 2.58 15.74 -18.00
N MET A 224 3.04 15.49 -16.78
CA MET A 224 2.76 16.33 -15.60
C MET A 224 3.87 17.34 -15.31
N LEU A 225 5.02 17.29 -16.00
CA LEU A 225 6.19 18.14 -15.70
C LEU A 225 5.83 19.63 -15.71
N ASN A 226 5.09 20.10 -16.70
CA ASN A 226 4.68 21.49 -16.76
C ASN A 226 3.78 21.87 -15.57
N SER A 227 2.82 21.01 -15.24
CA SER A 227 1.92 21.19 -14.10
C SER A 227 2.63 21.18 -12.74
N THR A 228 3.70 20.38 -12.58
CA THR A 228 4.53 20.41 -11.36
C THR A 228 5.22 21.77 -11.21
N MET A 229 5.75 22.35 -12.29
CA MET A 229 6.34 23.71 -12.25
C MET A 229 5.29 24.78 -11.93
N ILE A 230 4.09 24.66 -12.52
CA ILE A 230 2.97 25.56 -12.21
C ILE A 230 2.65 25.49 -10.72
N ALA A 231 2.55 24.29 -10.13
CA ALA A 231 2.29 24.14 -8.69
C ALA A 231 3.33 24.87 -7.83
N GLN A 232 4.62 24.74 -8.17
CA GLN A 232 5.70 25.45 -7.48
C GLN A 232 5.57 26.98 -7.62
N GLN A 233 5.23 27.50 -8.81
CA GLN A 233 4.97 28.93 -9.01
C GLN A 233 3.77 29.45 -8.21
N GLN A 234 2.76 28.59 -7.99
CA GLN A 234 1.60 28.90 -7.15
C GLN A 234 1.88 28.73 -5.65
N GLY A 235 3.07 28.25 -5.27
CA GLY A 235 3.42 27.93 -3.89
C GLY A 235 2.57 26.80 -3.31
N LYS A 236 2.18 25.83 -4.14
CA LYS A 236 1.34 24.69 -3.76
C LYS A 236 2.10 23.36 -3.90
N PRO A 237 1.91 22.42 -2.96
CA PRO A 237 2.27 21.03 -3.17
C PRO A 237 1.60 20.47 -4.44
N PHE A 238 2.29 19.60 -5.15
CA PHE A 238 1.72 18.79 -6.23
C PHE A 238 1.70 17.33 -5.79
N ILE A 239 0.53 16.71 -5.73
CA ILE A 239 0.32 15.40 -5.12
C ILE A 239 -0.18 14.41 -6.18
N MET A 240 0.53 13.27 -6.31
CA MET A 240 -0.01 12.09 -6.97
C MET A 240 -0.96 11.42 -5.99
N PHE A 241 -2.24 11.76 -6.09
CA PHE A 241 -3.22 11.48 -5.04
C PHE A 241 -3.80 10.07 -5.11
N GLU A 242 -3.72 9.47 -6.30
CA GLU A 242 -3.99 8.06 -6.52
C GLU A 242 -3.08 7.52 -7.63
N THR A 243 -2.39 6.43 -7.36
CA THR A 243 -1.67 5.68 -8.37
C THR A 243 -1.55 4.22 -7.95
N ASN A 244 -1.30 3.34 -8.91
CA ASN A 244 -0.70 2.03 -8.69
C ASN A 244 -0.26 1.44 -10.04
N SER A 245 0.13 0.17 -10.09
CA SER A 245 0.52 -0.53 -11.31
C SER A 245 -0.55 -0.52 -12.39
N ALA A 246 -1.80 -0.87 -12.08
CA ALA A 246 -2.92 -0.78 -13.02
C ALA A 246 -4.23 -0.57 -12.28
N SER A 247 -5.16 0.19 -12.86
CA SER A 247 -6.49 0.40 -12.28
C SER A 247 -7.28 -0.91 -12.21
N CYS A 248 -8.48 -0.88 -11.60
CA CYS A 248 -9.33 -2.07 -11.49
C CYS A 248 -8.66 -3.28 -10.83
N GLY A 249 -7.94 -3.01 -9.75
CA GLY A 249 -7.35 -4.03 -8.88
C GLY A 249 -6.00 -4.59 -9.33
N GLY A 250 -5.46 -4.14 -10.46
CA GLY A 250 -4.16 -4.58 -10.96
C GLY A 250 -4.19 -5.93 -11.67
N PHE A 251 -3.02 -6.31 -12.20
CA PHE A 251 -2.79 -7.55 -12.92
C PHE A 251 -2.17 -8.63 -12.01
N ALA A 252 -2.80 -9.80 -11.93
CA ALA A 252 -2.26 -10.95 -11.20
C ALA A 252 -0.90 -11.38 -11.75
N GLY A 253 0.08 -11.61 -10.87
CA GLY A 253 1.44 -12.03 -11.23
C GLY A 253 2.34 -10.89 -11.71
N VAL A 254 1.77 -9.70 -11.95
CA VAL A 254 2.51 -8.47 -12.28
C VAL A 254 2.44 -7.52 -11.10
N SER A 255 1.23 -7.04 -10.76
CA SER A 255 0.98 -6.04 -9.72
C SER A 255 1.39 -6.46 -8.30
N ASN A 256 1.50 -7.76 -8.06
CA ASN A 256 1.95 -8.35 -6.80
C ASN A 256 3.33 -8.99 -6.90
N SER A 257 4.20 -8.51 -7.79
CA SER A 257 5.55 -9.04 -8.01
C SER A 257 6.66 -8.13 -7.49
N PHE A 258 7.85 -8.68 -7.29
CA PHE A 258 9.06 -7.95 -6.93
C PHE A 258 9.45 -6.89 -7.97
N GLY A 259 9.20 -7.12 -9.26
CA GLY A 259 9.40 -6.15 -10.32
C GLY A 259 8.60 -4.87 -10.08
N ILE A 260 7.39 -4.98 -9.53
CA ILE A 260 6.58 -3.82 -9.13
C ILE A 260 7.14 -3.11 -7.89
N ALA A 261 7.82 -3.81 -6.98
CA ALA A 261 8.55 -3.15 -5.90
C ALA A 261 9.71 -2.30 -6.46
N LEU A 262 10.51 -2.83 -7.39
CA LEU A 262 11.56 -2.05 -8.05
C LEU A 262 10.98 -0.86 -8.83
N TRP A 263 9.95 -1.12 -9.65
CA TRP A 263 9.25 -0.09 -10.42
C TRP A 263 8.68 1.03 -9.54
N ALA A 264 8.05 0.71 -8.41
CA ALA A 264 7.46 1.71 -7.54
C ALA A 264 8.52 2.59 -6.84
N LEU A 265 9.72 2.05 -6.55
CA LEU A 265 10.84 2.84 -6.06
C LEU A 265 11.38 3.80 -7.14
N ASP A 266 11.59 3.30 -8.36
CA ASP A 266 12.06 4.10 -9.51
C ASP A 266 11.04 5.20 -9.88
N TYR A 267 9.78 4.82 -10.05
CA TYR A 267 8.68 5.75 -10.32
C TYR A 267 8.49 6.76 -9.19
N GLY A 268 8.62 6.34 -7.94
CA GLY A 268 8.63 7.24 -6.78
C GLY A 268 9.76 8.27 -6.84
N LEU A 269 10.98 7.85 -7.19
CA LEU A 269 12.11 8.76 -7.35
C LEU A 269 11.95 9.69 -8.56
N GLN A 270 11.32 9.24 -9.65
CA GLN A 270 10.95 10.10 -10.77
C GLN A 270 9.93 11.18 -10.36
N MET A 271 8.96 10.83 -9.51
CA MET A 271 8.03 11.81 -8.96
C MET A 271 8.76 12.85 -8.09
N VAL A 272 9.67 12.43 -7.21
CA VAL A 272 10.47 13.36 -6.38
C VAL A 272 11.36 14.26 -7.26
N PHE A 273 12.07 13.69 -8.23
CA PHE A 273 12.87 14.43 -9.23
C PHE A 273 12.03 15.47 -9.98
N SER A 274 10.74 15.19 -10.16
CA SER A 274 9.78 16.04 -10.86
C SER A 274 8.94 16.92 -9.94
N ASN A 275 9.40 17.24 -8.73
CA ASN A 275 8.73 18.14 -7.78
C ASN A 275 7.34 17.71 -7.29
N PHE A 276 7.05 16.41 -7.27
CA PHE A 276 5.91 15.91 -6.48
C PHE A 276 6.24 15.97 -5.00
N THR A 277 5.27 16.40 -4.20
CA THR A 277 5.40 16.46 -2.74
C THR A 277 5.03 15.13 -2.09
N HIS A 278 3.98 14.47 -2.58
CA HIS A 278 3.53 13.18 -2.08
C HIS A 278 3.03 12.30 -3.23
N ALA A 279 3.12 10.99 -3.02
CA ALA A 279 2.50 9.99 -3.87
C ALA A 279 1.78 8.96 -3.00
N LEU A 280 0.51 8.72 -3.30
CA LEU A 280 -0.35 7.82 -2.54
C LEU A 280 -0.71 6.61 -3.42
N VAL A 281 -0.27 5.43 -2.98
CA VAL A 281 -0.62 4.19 -3.66
C VAL A 281 -2.00 3.72 -3.21
N HIS A 282 -2.87 3.43 -4.18
CA HIS A 282 -4.23 3.00 -3.88
C HIS A 282 -4.25 1.64 -3.17
N VAL A 283 -5.15 1.49 -2.20
CA VAL A 283 -5.39 0.25 -1.46
C VAL A 283 -6.86 -0.12 -1.60
N GLY A 284 -7.13 -1.30 -2.16
CA GLY A 284 -8.49 -1.77 -2.39
C GLY A 284 -8.91 -2.91 -1.47
N GLY A 285 -10.03 -3.56 -1.84
CA GLY A 285 -10.54 -4.73 -1.14
C GLY A 285 -9.63 -5.96 -1.24
N GLN A 286 -10.01 -7.06 -0.60
CA GLN A 286 -9.19 -8.28 -0.49
C GLN A 286 -8.79 -8.94 -1.83
N ASN A 287 -9.46 -8.59 -2.94
CA ASN A 287 -9.25 -9.18 -4.26
C ASN A 287 -8.30 -8.36 -5.15
N VAL A 288 -7.66 -7.32 -4.60
CA VAL A 288 -6.79 -6.41 -5.34
C VAL A 288 -5.34 -6.89 -5.29
N TYR A 289 -4.71 -7.02 -6.45
CA TYR A 289 -3.35 -7.55 -6.61
C TYR A 289 -2.28 -6.52 -6.23
N TYR A 290 -2.54 -5.23 -6.47
CA TYR A 290 -1.57 -4.19 -6.10
C TYR A 290 -1.60 -3.80 -4.62
N ASN A 291 -2.33 -4.53 -3.76
CA ASN A 291 -2.46 -4.14 -2.37
C ASN A 291 -1.10 -4.24 -1.64
N PRO A 292 -0.70 -3.20 -0.89
CA PRO A 292 0.47 -3.28 -0.01
C PRO A 292 0.27 -4.29 1.12
N PHE A 293 -0.96 -4.47 1.58
CA PHE A 293 -1.30 -5.47 2.59
C PHE A 293 -2.75 -5.91 2.43
N THR A 294 -3.03 -7.17 2.73
CA THR A 294 -4.37 -7.76 2.62
C THR A 294 -4.68 -8.58 3.87
N PRO A 295 -5.81 -8.32 4.54
CA PRO A 295 -6.23 -9.13 5.68
C PRO A 295 -6.66 -10.52 5.21
N PRO A 296 -6.54 -11.56 6.07
CA PRO A 296 -7.09 -12.86 5.75
C PRO A 296 -8.62 -12.79 5.62
N PRO A 297 -9.26 -13.74 4.91
CA PRO A 297 -10.71 -13.87 4.90
C PRO A 297 -11.26 -13.91 6.34
N THR A 298 -12.44 -13.31 6.58
CA THR A 298 -12.99 -13.16 7.93
C THR A 298 -13.09 -14.49 8.69
N ASN A 299 -13.43 -15.58 7.99
CA ASN A 299 -13.51 -16.93 8.56
C ASN A 299 -12.15 -17.61 8.83
N GLN A 300 -11.04 -17.01 8.37
CA GLN A 300 -9.66 -17.47 8.57
C GLN A 300 -8.85 -16.58 9.52
N SER A 301 -9.37 -15.40 9.88
CA SER A 301 -8.70 -14.40 10.74
C SER A 301 -8.24 -14.88 12.11
N THR A 302 -8.66 -16.06 12.57
CA THR A 302 -8.23 -16.65 13.86
C THR A 302 -7.00 -17.54 13.76
N PHE A 303 -6.54 -17.88 12.55
CA PHE A 303 -5.39 -18.78 12.35
C PHE A 303 -4.46 -18.37 11.19
N HIS A 304 -4.88 -17.42 10.36
CA HIS A 304 -4.04 -16.75 9.37
C HIS A 304 -3.71 -15.33 9.82
N GLN A 305 -2.51 -14.87 9.46
CA GLN A 305 -2.11 -13.49 9.63
C GLN A 305 -2.36 -12.71 8.33
N TRP A 306 -1.85 -11.48 8.23
CA TRP A 306 -1.98 -10.68 7.02
C TRP A 306 -1.01 -11.18 5.95
N SER A 307 -1.26 -10.80 4.70
CA SER A 307 -0.30 -10.94 3.61
C SER A 307 0.21 -9.55 3.24
N VAL A 308 1.52 -9.39 3.08
CA VAL A 308 2.13 -8.13 2.63
C VAL A 308 2.54 -8.26 1.17
N GLY A 309 2.01 -7.38 0.32
CA GLY A 309 2.35 -7.33 -1.09
C GLY A 309 3.71 -6.65 -1.33
N PRO A 310 4.42 -6.98 -2.42
CA PRO A 310 5.73 -6.38 -2.73
C PRO A 310 5.76 -4.85 -2.74
N ILE A 311 4.67 -4.20 -3.13
CA ILE A 311 4.59 -2.73 -3.16
C ILE A 311 4.70 -2.07 -1.77
N PHE A 312 4.54 -2.81 -0.67
CA PHE A 312 4.76 -2.27 0.67
C PHE A 312 6.24 -1.96 0.94
N TYR A 313 7.18 -2.72 0.34
CA TYR A 313 8.61 -2.48 0.52
C TYR A 313 9.03 -1.07 0.06
N PRO A 314 8.62 -0.59 -1.14
CA PRO A 314 8.83 0.80 -1.56
C PRO A 314 8.29 1.84 -0.58
N LEU A 315 7.11 1.63 0.00
CA LEU A 315 6.52 2.57 0.98
C LEU A 315 7.36 2.69 2.26
N MET A 316 8.06 1.61 2.60
CA MET A 316 8.99 1.58 3.72
C MET A 316 10.36 2.15 3.34
N ILE A 317 10.88 1.81 2.16
CA ILE A 317 12.25 2.15 1.72
C ILE A 317 12.36 3.60 1.26
N MET A 318 11.34 4.17 0.61
CA MET A 318 11.39 5.53 0.08
C MET A 318 11.72 6.59 1.15
N PRO A 319 11.12 6.56 2.37
CA PRO A 319 11.56 7.39 3.47
C PRO A 319 13.04 7.20 3.89
N GLU A 320 13.59 5.99 3.82
CA GLU A 320 15.03 5.77 4.07
C GLU A 320 15.89 6.40 2.97
N ILE A 321 15.43 6.37 1.71
CA ILE A 321 16.12 7.00 0.58
C ILE A 321 16.17 8.52 0.78
N LEU A 322 15.02 9.13 1.05
CA LEU A 322 14.90 10.58 1.19
C LEU A 322 15.54 11.08 2.49
N GLY A 323 15.46 10.31 3.58
CA GLY A 323 15.94 10.74 4.89
C GLY A 323 14.94 11.67 5.62
N LYS A 324 15.26 12.01 6.86
CA LYS A 324 14.36 12.74 7.78
C LYS A 324 14.58 14.26 7.80
N SER A 325 15.52 14.80 7.00
CA SER A 325 15.90 16.21 7.09
C SER A 325 14.87 17.19 6.51
N ASN A 326 13.95 16.71 5.66
CA ASN A 326 13.09 17.54 4.81
C ASN A 326 13.85 18.49 3.86
N THR A 327 15.13 18.21 3.58
CA THR A 327 15.97 19.00 2.64
C THR A 327 16.39 18.21 1.40
N SER A 328 15.78 17.05 1.21
CA SER A 328 16.24 16.06 0.25
C SER A 328 16.01 16.53 -1.19
N GLN A 329 17.02 16.38 -2.02
CA GLN A 329 16.95 16.66 -3.45
C GLN A 329 17.41 15.43 -4.21
N VAL A 330 16.59 14.96 -5.14
CA VAL A 330 16.86 13.77 -5.95
C VAL A 330 17.30 14.20 -7.34
N VAL A 331 18.32 13.54 -7.87
CA VAL A 331 18.80 13.70 -9.24
C VAL A 331 18.86 12.33 -9.89
N ASP A 332 18.21 12.18 -11.04
CA ASP A 332 18.37 11.03 -11.90
C ASP A 332 19.71 11.09 -12.64
N LEU A 333 20.54 10.05 -12.48
CA LEU A 333 21.92 10.03 -12.96
C LEU A 333 22.06 9.49 -14.39
N TRP A 334 21.01 8.87 -14.95
CA TRP A 334 21.07 8.19 -16.25
C TRP A 334 22.35 7.33 -16.43
N PRO A 335 22.71 6.47 -15.45
CA PRO A 335 23.96 5.72 -15.50
C PRO A 335 24.00 4.76 -16.69
N ASN A 336 25.20 4.27 -17.02
CA ASN A 336 25.41 3.32 -18.11
C ASN A 336 24.82 3.77 -19.45
N SER A 337 25.01 5.06 -19.78
CA SER A 337 24.47 5.69 -21.00
C SER A 337 22.92 5.66 -21.06
N GLY A 338 22.26 5.81 -19.91
CA GLY A 338 20.80 5.77 -19.81
C GLY A 338 20.20 4.38 -20.00
N SER A 339 20.83 3.36 -19.41
CA SER A 339 20.33 1.98 -19.49
C SER A 339 18.98 1.84 -18.79
N ASP A 340 17.99 1.30 -19.50
CA ASP A 340 16.65 1.02 -18.94
C ASP A 340 16.64 0.03 -17.79
N GLN A 341 17.64 -0.86 -17.73
CA GLN A 341 17.65 -1.98 -16.79
C GLN A 341 18.41 -1.66 -15.50
N THR A 342 19.20 -0.58 -15.49
CA THR A 342 20.09 -0.25 -14.36
C THR A 342 20.03 1.24 -13.99
N PRO A 343 18.84 1.83 -13.74
CA PRO A 343 18.77 3.22 -13.34
C PRO A 343 19.46 3.49 -12.01
N GLY A 344 19.76 4.76 -11.77
CA GLY A 344 20.40 5.18 -10.54
C GLY A 344 20.18 6.66 -10.25
N TYR A 345 20.14 6.99 -8.98
CA TYR A 345 19.82 8.32 -8.48
C TYR A 345 20.81 8.77 -7.42
N ALA A 346 21.13 10.05 -7.43
CA ALA A 346 21.81 10.72 -6.33
C ALA A 346 20.79 11.44 -5.46
N ILE A 347 20.93 11.28 -4.14
CA ILE A 347 20.09 11.95 -3.16
C ILE A 347 20.98 12.84 -2.31
N TYR A 348 20.70 14.14 -2.36
CA TYR A 348 21.38 15.16 -1.59
C TYR A 348 20.54 15.54 -0.38
N GLU A 349 21.17 15.73 0.78
CA GLU A 349 20.56 16.37 1.95
C GLU A 349 21.49 17.48 2.42
N ASN A 350 20.94 18.63 2.81
CA ASN A 350 21.72 19.80 3.21
C ASN A 350 22.82 20.19 2.19
N ASN A 351 22.52 20.06 0.89
CA ASN A 351 23.45 20.30 -0.23
C ASN A 351 24.70 19.39 -0.24
N GLN A 352 24.65 18.22 0.39
CA GLN A 352 25.70 17.20 0.36
C GLN A 352 25.14 15.89 -0.16
N LEU A 353 25.92 15.14 -0.94
CA LEU A 353 25.49 13.82 -1.40
C LEU A 353 25.35 12.90 -0.19
N ALA A 354 24.12 12.55 0.15
CA ALA A 354 23.81 11.72 1.30
C ALA A 354 23.73 10.25 0.92
N ARG A 355 23.07 9.95 -0.22
CA ARG A 355 22.81 8.58 -0.67
C ARG A 355 22.85 8.44 -2.18
N VAL A 356 23.05 7.20 -2.62
CA VAL A 356 22.88 6.78 -4.02
C VAL A 356 21.95 5.57 -4.04
N ALA A 357 20.92 5.64 -4.87
CA ALA A 357 19.97 4.55 -5.12
C ALA A 357 20.33 3.90 -6.46
N LEU A 358 20.54 2.58 -6.47
CA LEU A 358 20.96 1.83 -7.65
C LEU A 358 20.04 0.64 -7.89
N PHE A 359 19.67 0.41 -9.14
CA PHE A 359 18.69 -0.61 -9.52
C PHE A 359 19.27 -1.65 -10.47
N ASN A 360 18.65 -2.82 -10.49
CA ASN A 360 18.85 -3.85 -11.50
C ASN A 360 17.53 -4.59 -11.76
N TYR A 361 16.92 -4.34 -12.92
CA TYR A 361 15.69 -5.00 -13.35
C TYR A 361 15.89 -6.39 -13.98
N MET A 362 17.14 -6.83 -14.18
CA MET A 362 17.42 -8.12 -14.81
C MET A 362 17.26 -9.25 -13.80
N THR A 363 16.61 -10.35 -14.20
CA THR A 363 16.66 -11.61 -13.46
C THR A 363 17.71 -12.53 -14.05
N ASP A 364 18.68 -12.93 -13.24
CA ASP A 364 19.69 -13.91 -13.63
C ASP A 364 20.10 -14.78 -12.44
N PRO A 365 19.58 -16.02 -12.35
CA PRO A 365 19.92 -16.95 -11.27
C PRO A 365 21.40 -17.32 -11.16
N THR A 366 22.21 -17.05 -12.20
CA THR A 366 23.66 -17.30 -12.17
C THR A 366 24.43 -16.15 -11.52
N GLY A 367 23.80 -14.98 -11.35
CA GLY A 367 24.43 -13.76 -10.85
C GLY A 367 25.36 -13.07 -11.84
N ALA A 368 25.38 -13.45 -13.12
CA ALA A 368 26.25 -12.87 -14.14
C ALA A 368 25.79 -11.49 -14.62
N MET A 369 24.48 -11.19 -14.59
CA MET A 369 23.89 -9.89 -14.95
C MET A 369 23.95 -8.84 -13.85
N ALA A 370 24.73 -9.13 -12.84
CA ALA A 370 24.77 -8.31 -11.65
C ALA A 370 26.08 -7.51 -11.69
N TYR A 371 25.99 -6.20 -11.51
CA TYR A 371 27.02 -5.26 -11.94
C TYR A 371 27.68 -4.55 -10.75
N THR A 372 28.83 -3.92 -10.99
CA THR A 372 29.49 -3.04 -10.02
C THR A 372 29.36 -1.59 -10.46
N ALA A 373 28.64 -0.78 -9.69
CA ALA A 373 28.57 0.67 -9.86
C ALA A 373 29.82 1.31 -9.24
N ASN A 374 30.57 2.06 -10.02
CA ASN A 374 31.71 2.83 -9.52
C ASN A 374 31.25 4.25 -9.20
N ILE A 375 30.97 4.51 -7.91
CA ILE A 375 30.50 5.82 -7.46
C ILE A 375 31.70 6.72 -7.21
N SER A 376 31.76 7.85 -7.92
CA SER A 376 32.71 8.92 -7.67
C SER A 376 31.99 10.20 -7.30
N MET A 377 32.60 11.00 -6.44
CA MET A 377 32.06 12.27 -5.95
C MET A 377 33.00 13.43 -6.29
N GLY A 378 32.40 14.59 -6.55
CA GLY A 378 33.11 15.81 -6.93
C GLY A 378 33.77 15.75 -8.30
N GLY A 379 34.47 16.82 -8.66
CA GLY A 379 35.08 17.01 -9.97
C GLY A 379 34.04 17.18 -11.08
N GLY A 380 34.44 16.85 -12.31
CA GLY A 380 33.59 17.02 -13.50
C GLY A 380 33.09 18.46 -13.65
N GLU A 381 31.81 18.60 -14.04
CA GLU A 381 31.16 19.91 -14.22
C GLU A 381 30.90 20.65 -12.91
N THR A 382 30.91 19.95 -11.76
CA THR A 382 30.65 20.57 -10.44
C THR A 382 31.82 21.41 -9.94
N GLY A 383 33.05 21.13 -10.41
CA GLY A 383 34.28 21.77 -9.94
C GLY A 383 34.61 21.53 -8.46
N GLN A 384 33.86 20.68 -7.76
CA GLN A 384 34.09 20.35 -6.36
C GLN A 384 35.32 19.46 -6.21
N GLN A 385 35.91 19.42 -5.02
CA GLN A 385 37.03 18.52 -4.75
C GLN A 385 36.58 17.06 -4.90
N GLN A 386 37.36 16.27 -5.65
CA GLN A 386 37.16 14.84 -5.76
C GLN A 386 37.53 14.16 -4.45
N THR A 387 36.53 13.66 -3.73
CA THR A 387 36.75 12.93 -2.49
C THR A 387 35.60 11.94 -2.27
N VAL A 388 35.96 10.68 -2.03
CA VAL A 388 35.06 9.64 -1.52
C VAL A 388 35.39 9.36 -0.05
N PRO A 389 34.42 8.92 0.78
CA PRO A 389 34.71 8.45 2.13
C PRO A 389 35.62 7.20 2.09
N ALA A 390 36.19 6.80 3.23
CA ALA A 390 36.99 5.57 3.30
C ALA A 390 36.13 4.32 3.06
N SER A 391 34.88 4.34 3.53
CA SER A 391 33.89 3.30 3.29
C SER A 391 32.49 3.89 3.27
N VAL A 392 31.55 3.11 2.76
CA VAL A 392 30.11 3.42 2.72
C VAL A 392 29.31 2.25 3.27
N LYS A 393 28.05 2.52 3.62
CA LYS A 393 27.11 1.48 4.07
C LYS A 393 26.09 1.18 2.98
N VAL A 394 25.70 -0.09 2.83
CA VAL A 394 24.76 -0.51 1.78
C VAL A 394 23.68 -1.43 2.35
N LYS A 395 22.42 -1.10 2.04
CA LYS A 395 21.26 -1.99 2.23
C LYS A 395 20.75 -2.47 0.88
N TYR A 396 20.27 -3.72 0.85
CA TYR A 396 19.75 -4.32 -0.36
C TYR A 396 18.29 -4.71 -0.24
N LEU A 397 17.53 -4.43 -1.30
CA LEU A 397 16.22 -5.00 -1.56
C LEU A 397 16.38 -6.11 -2.59
N LEU A 398 16.09 -7.37 -2.21
CA LEU A 398 16.42 -8.55 -3.00
C LEU A 398 15.26 -9.54 -3.10
N ALA A 399 15.25 -10.27 -4.22
CA ALA A 399 14.44 -11.46 -4.46
C ALA A 399 15.10 -12.31 -5.57
N ASP A 400 14.73 -13.59 -5.69
CA ASP A 400 15.32 -14.51 -6.67
C ASP A 400 14.98 -14.15 -8.14
N SER A 401 13.88 -13.42 -8.35
CA SER A 401 13.37 -13.03 -9.66
C SER A 401 12.50 -11.79 -9.55
N VAL A 402 12.42 -10.99 -10.61
CA VAL A 402 11.44 -9.90 -10.68
C VAL A 402 10.01 -10.43 -10.58
N SER A 403 9.72 -11.63 -11.08
CA SER A 403 8.39 -12.24 -10.96
C SER A 403 8.05 -12.81 -9.57
N GLN A 404 8.98 -12.71 -8.62
CA GLN A 404 8.81 -13.27 -7.28
C GLN A 404 7.67 -12.55 -6.53
N LEU A 405 6.79 -13.31 -5.86
CA LEU A 405 5.66 -12.75 -5.11
C LEU A 405 5.93 -12.63 -3.60
N TRP A 406 6.79 -13.50 -3.06
CA TRP A 406 7.09 -13.66 -1.62
C TRP A 406 8.59 -13.82 -1.39
N ASN A 407 9.06 -13.91 -0.14
CA ASN A 407 10.49 -14.04 0.16
C ASN A 407 11.35 -12.86 -0.36
N ILE A 408 10.73 -11.69 -0.44
CA ILE A 408 11.44 -10.43 -0.69
C ILE A 408 12.11 -10.03 0.61
N THR A 409 13.34 -9.52 0.52
CA THR A 409 14.09 -9.04 1.68
C THR A 409 14.52 -7.60 1.52
N TRP A 410 14.39 -6.81 2.58
CA TRP A 410 15.03 -5.50 2.73
C TRP A 410 16.06 -5.61 3.85
N ALA A 411 17.33 -5.35 3.56
CA ALA A 411 18.43 -5.51 4.51
C ALA A 411 18.40 -6.89 5.20
N ASN A 412 18.17 -7.96 4.43
CA ASN A 412 18.04 -9.36 4.90
C ASN A 412 16.83 -9.64 5.82
N GLN A 413 15.87 -8.72 5.91
CA GLN A 413 14.62 -8.92 6.64
C GLN A 413 13.42 -9.04 5.71
N THR A 414 12.44 -9.86 6.07
CA THR A 414 11.22 -10.10 5.28
C THR A 414 9.95 -9.85 6.08
N LEU A 415 8.81 -9.75 5.40
CA LEU A 415 7.47 -9.70 6.00
C LEU A 415 6.71 -11.04 5.88
N GLY A 416 7.43 -12.11 5.53
CA GLY A 416 6.88 -13.45 5.41
C GLY A 416 6.19 -13.70 4.07
N GLY A 417 5.63 -14.90 3.93
CA GLY A 417 4.80 -15.30 2.82
C GLY A 417 3.33 -14.92 3.00
N GLN A 418 2.49 -15.58 2.20
CA GLN A 418 1.05 -15.42 2.28
C GLN A 418 0.54 -15.84 3.67
N PHE A 419 -0.20 -14.95 4.35
CA PHE A 419 -0.76 -15.17 5.69
C PHE A 419 0.25 -15.32 6.84
N GLU A 420 1.48 -14.84 6.67
CA GLU A 420 2.56 -14.95 7.65
C GLU A 420 2.98 -13.60 8.26
N ALA A 421 2.33 -12.50 7.88
CA ALA A 421 2.71 -11.16 8.33
C ALA A 421 1.89 -10.68 9.53
N ASP A 422 2.56 -10.45 10.66
CA ASP A 422 1.99 -9.80 11.85
C ASP A 422 2.34 -8.29 11.95
N GLY A 423 3.00 -7.76 10.92
CA GLY A 423 3.43 -6.37 10.83
C GLY A 423 4.85 -6.09 11.34
N ARG A 424 5.63 -7.12 11.67
CA ARG A 424 7.05 -7.00 12.07
C ARG A 424 7.97 -7.61 11.02
N LEU A 425 9.14 -6.99 10.86
CA LEU A 425 10.21 -7.55 10.04
C LEU A 425 10.78 -8.81 10.71
N ILE A 426 10.94 -9.87 9.91
CA ILE A 426 11.47 -11.18 10.30
C ILE A 426 12.90 -11.28 9.77
N GLY A 427 13.83 -11.67 10.65
CA GLY A 427 15.26 -11.79 10.32
C GLY A 427 16.12 -10.71 10.99
N GLU A 428 17.44 -10.88 10.91
CA GLU A 428 18.41 -9.90 11.38
C GLU A 428 18.73 -8.90 10.27
N GLU A 429 18.68 -7.61 10.61
CA GLU A 429 19.06 -6.55 9.70
C GLU A 429 20.54 -6.64 9.33
N GLN A 430 20.82 -6.57 8.03
CA GLN A 430 22.17 -6.58 7.49
C GLN A 430 22.45 -5.29 6.70
N ILE A 431 23.45 -4.56 7.18
CA ILE A 431 24.00 -3.38 6.53
C ILE A 431 25.46 -3.69 6.17
N GLU A 432 25.76 -3.77 4.88
CA GLU A 432 27.11 -4.08 4.42
C GLU A 432 27.99 -2.84 4.47
N THR A 433 29.24 -2.99 4.92
CA THR A 433 30.26 -1.94 4.79
C THR A 433 31.11 -2.25 3.56
N VAL A 434 31.17 -1.30 2.63
CA VAL A 434 31.96 -1.40 1.41
C VAL A 434 33.10 -0.40 1.46
N GLU A 435 34.33 -0.88 1.39
CA GLU A 435 35.53 -0.05 1.36
C GLU A 435 35.66 0.66 0.00
N CYS A 436 35.92 1.97 0.04
CA CYS A 436 36.18 2.77 -1.15
C CYS A 436 37.68 2.88 -1.42
N ASP A 437 38.05 2.98 -2.69
CA ASP A 437 39.42 3.31 -3.08
C ASP A 437 39.57 4.84 -3.09
N THR A 438 40.11 5.38 -2.00
CA THR A 438 40.37 6.82 -1.87
C THR A 438 41.51 7.32 -2.78
N THR A 439 42.32 6.41 -3.33
CA THR A 439 43.38 6.76 -4.30
C THR A 439 42.79 6.89 -5.70
N ALA A 440 41.91 5.96 -6.08
CA ALA A 440 41.18 6.00 -7.35
C ALA A 440 39.94 6.90 -7.32
N ASN A 441 39.54 7.38 -6.14
CA ASN A 441 38.33 8.18 -5.88
C ASN A 441 37.04 7.48 -6.33
N VAL A 442 36.90 6.19 -5.97
CA VAL A 442 35.76 5.34 -6.35
C VAL A 442 35.29 4.48 -5.18
N CYS A 443 33.98 4.40 -4.97
CA CYS A 443 33.33 3.39 -4.15
C CYS A 443 32.68 2.32 -5.06
N PRO A 444 33.23 1.09 -5.13
CA PRO A 444 32.71 0.04 -6.00
C PRO A 444 31.55 -0.72 -5.34
N ILE A 445 30.31 -0.43 -5.75
CA ILE A 445 29.11 -1.03 -5.18
C ILE A 445 28.56 -2.14 -6.07
N ARG A 446 28.44 -3.34 -5.52
CA ARG A 446 27.90 -4.49 -6.24
C ARG A 446 26.37 -4.50 -6.16
N VAL A 447 25.67 -4.50 -7.30
CA VAL A 447 24.19 -4.52 -7.37
C VAL A 447 23.71 -5.87 -7.93
N PRO A 448 23.06 -6.73 -7.11
CA PRO A 448 22.51 -8.02 -7.52
C PRO A 448 21.51 -7.97 -8.69
N ALA A 449 21.23 -9.11 -9.33
CA ALA A 449 20.30 -9.22 -10.47
C ALA A 449 19.21 -10.28 -10.17
N PRO A 450 17.97 -9.88 -9.85
CA PRO A 450 17.50 -8.49 -9.72
C PRO A 450 17.88 -7.90 -8.37
N GLY A 451 17.74 -6.60 -8.21
CA GLY A 451 17.93 -5.99 -6.90
C GLY A 451 17.95 -4.47 -6.91
N PHE A 452 17.91 -3.93 -5.70
CA PHE A 452 18.13 -2.51 -5.45
C PHE A 452 19.14 -2.35 -4.31
N ALA A 453 20.04 -1.38 -4.44
CA ALA A 453 21.03 -1.03 -3.43
C ALA A 453 20.87 0.43 -3.02
N LEU A 454 20.67 0.66 -1.71
CA LEU A 454 20.73 1.99 -1.11
C LEU A 454 22.11 2.17 -0.46
N VAL A 455 22.90 3.04 -1.06
CA VAL A 455 24.25 3.37 -0.62
C VAL A 455 24.19 4.62 0.23
N MET A 456 24.60 4.53 1.49
CA MET A 456 24.70 5.63 2.44
C MET A 456 26.13 6.13 2.48
N MET A 457 26.33 7.37 2.02
CA MET A 457 27.66 7.96 1.82
C MET A 457 28.35 8.38 3.12
N THR A 458 27.61 8.53 4.22
CA THR A 458 28.16 8.93 5.52
C THR A 458 27.44 8.19 6.66
N ASP A 459 28.05 8.16 7.85
CA ASP A 459 27.38 7.65 9.05
C ASP A 459 26.14 8.49 9.44
N ASP A 460 26.16 9.79 9.14
CA ASP A 460 25.03 10.69 9.36
C ASP A 460 23.87 10.34 8.42
N SER A 461 24.14 10.06 7.14
CA SER A 461 23.09 9.65 6.20
C SER A 461 22.57 8.25 6.50
N ALA A 462 23.40 7.37 7.05
CA ALA A 462 22.96 6.09 7.58
C ALA A 462 22.03 6.28 8.79
N SER A 463 22.50 6.92 9.85
CA SER A 463 21.71 7.13 11.08
C SER A 463 20.44 7.98 10.87
N GLY A 464 20.46 8.93 9.94
CA GLY A 464 19.31 9.75 9.56
C GLY A 464 18.23 9.00 8.77
N SER A 465 18.54 7.82 8.24
CA SER A 465 17.61 6.94 7.53
C SER A 465 17.13 5.75 8.35
N GLU A 466 17.86 5.40 9.41
CA GLU A 466 17.50 4.26 10.25
C GLU A 466 16.29 4.57 11.16
N PRO A 467 15.41 3.57 11.38
CA PRO A 467 14.42 3.65 12.43
C PRO A 467 15.09 3.51 13.80
N THR A 468 14.67 4.32 14.77
CA THR A 468 15.16 4.23 16.16
C THR A 468 14.51 3.09 16.96
N GLY A 469 13.48 2.44 16.39
CA GLY A 469 12.79 1.28 16.96
C GLY A 469 11.31 1.20 16.55
N THR A 470 10.79 -0.02 16.41
CA THR A 470 9.40 -0.25 15.99
C THR A 470 8.45 -0.33 17.18
N MET A 471 7.51 0.61 17.26
CA MET A 471 6.40 0.49 18.21
C MET A 471 5.33 -0.45 17.68
N THR A 472 4.92 -1.42 18.52
CA THR A 472 3.79 -2.29 18.25
C THR A 472 2.65 -1.97 19.22
N PHE A 473 1.42 -2.04 18.72
CA PHE A 473 0.22 -1.84 19.53
C PHE A 473 -0.50 -3.18 19.65
N ALA A 474 -0.79 -3.61 20.87
CA ALA A 474 -1.58 -4.80 21.09
C ALA A 474 -3.04 -4.53 20.69
N THR A 475 -3.69 -5.48 20.02
CA THR A 475 -5.13 -5.42 19.76
C THR A 475 -5.88 -5.46 21.09
N THR A 476 -6.50 -4.35 21.49
CA THR A 476 -7.22 -4.22 22.77
C THR A 476 -8.60 -4.90 22.75
N ALA A 477 -9.08 -5.34 21.58
CA ALA A 477 -10.32 -6.08 21.41
C ALA A 477 -10.05 -7.52 20.94
N LEU A 478 -10.04 -8.48 21.86
CA LEU A 478 -10.08 -9.91 21.55
C LEU A 478 -11.54 -10.37 21.51
N THR A 479 -12.11 -10.57 20.32
CA THR A 479 -13.47 -11.13 20.19
C THR A 479 -13.53 -12.63 20.52
N LYS A 480 -12.37 -13.29 20.65
CA LYS A 480 -12.21 -14.68 21.10
C LYS A 480 -10.95 -14.82 21.98
N THR A 481 -11.13 -15.19 23.24
CA THR A 481 -10.05 -15.38 24.24
C THR A 481 -9.43 -16.79 24.23
N ALA A 482 -9.76 -17.62 23.23
CA ALA A 482 -9.24 -18.97 23.10
C ALA A 482 -8.20 -19.02 21.98
N ASN A 483 -6.93 -19.15 22.35
CA ASN A 483 -5.83 -19.34 21.40
C ASN A 483 -5.91 -20.74 20.78
N THR A 484 -5.80 -20.83 19.45
CA THR A 484 -5.39 -22.06 18.79
C THR A 484 -3.87 -21.97 18.69
N ALA A 485 -3.13 -22.78 19.45
CA ALA A 485 -1.69 -22.87 19.25
C ALA A 485 -1.44 -23.40 17.83
N THR A 486 -0.73 -22.62 17.00
CA THR A 486 -0.20 -23.10 15.72
C THR A 486 1.17 -23.72 15.98
N ILE A 487 1.41 -24.89 15.39
CA ILE A 487 2.70 -25.57 15.40
C ILE A 487 3.16 -25.57 13.95
N ASP A 488 4.41 -25.17 13.71
CA ASP A 488 5.05 -25.23 12.40
C ASP A 488 4.88 -26.63 11.80
N GLN A 489 4.45 -26.71 10.54
CA GLN A 489 4.19 -27.99 9.90
C GLN A 489 5.44 -28.88 9.85
N SER A 490 6.63 -28.30 9.70
CA SER A 490 7.91 -29.04 9.75
C SER A 490 8.19 -29.64 11.14
N VAL A 491 7.75 -28.96 12.20
CA VAL A 491 7.81 -29.43 13.59
C VAL A 491 6.75 -30.50 13.85
N LEU A 492 5.57 -30.38 13.22
CA LEU A 492 4.52 -31.41 13.30
C LEU A 492 4.89 -32.69 12.53
N GLU A 493 5.55 -32.54 11.37
CA GLU A 493 6.02 -33.64 10.53
C GLU A 493 7.15 -34.44 11.19
N THR A 494 7.99 -33.79 11.99
CA THR A 494 9.06 -34.44 12.79
C THR A 494 8.64 -34.77 14.22
N SER A 495 7.46 -34.31 14.64
CA SER A 495 6.89 -34.65 15.94
C SER A 495 6.55 -36.14 15.95
N ASN A 496 7.22 -36.90 16.82
CA ASN A 496 6.92 -38.29 17.16
C ASN A 496 5.60 -38.40 17.93
N GLY A 497 4.51 -37.93 17.33
CA GLY A 497 3.19 -37.86 17.93
C GLY A 497 2.81 -39.21 18.57
N HIS A 498 2.23 -39.12 19.76
CA HIS A 498 1.72 -40.27 20.51
C HIS A 498 0.88 -41.17 19.61
N SER A 499 1.20 -42.47 19.57
CA SER A 499 0.44 -43.44 18.80
C SER A 499 -1.00 -43.47 19.32
N GLY A 500 -1.98 -43.89 18.51
CA GLY A 500 -3.38 -44.01 18.95
C GLY A 500 -3.58 -44.89 20.20
N LYS A 501 -2.57 -45.67 20.60
CA LYS A 501 -2.53 -46.50 21.82
C LYS A 501 -2.25 -45.67 23.08
N ASP A 502 -1.56 -44.54 22.96
CA ASP A 502 -1.16 -43.66 24.07
C ASP A 502 -2.24 -42.59 24.39
N ARG A 503 -3.25 -42.46 23.52
CA ARG A 503 -4.38 -41.53 23.66
C ARG A 503 -5.39 -41.91 24.77
N ILE A 504 -5.20 -43.06 25.43
CA ILE A 504 -6.14 -43.58 26.45
C ILE A 504 -5.94 -42.90 27.82
N ILE A 505 -4.82 -42.19 28.00
CA ILE A 505 -4.44 -41.52 29.26
C ILE A 505 -3.94 -40.10 28.96
N GLY A 506 -4.86 -39.12 28.85
CA GLY A 506 -4.51 -37.71 28.94
C GLY A 506 -5.28 -36.80 27.97
N GLY A 507 -6.10 -35.91 28.55
CA GLY A 507 -6.52 -34.60 28.03
C GLY A 507 -7.04 -34.50 26.59
N SER A 508 -8.31 -34.15 26.43
CA SER A 508 -8.80 -33.59 25.17
C SER A 508 -8.43 -32.10 25.09
N THR A 509 -7.93 -31.67 23.93
CA THR A 509 -7.64 -30.28 23.60
C THR A 509 -8.80 -29.59 22.88
N SER A 510 -9.96 -30.26 22.73
CA SER A 510 -11.13 -29.66 22.10
C SER A 510 -11.94 -28.82 23.09
N LYS A 511 -12.45 -27.69 22.59
CA LYS A 511 -13.35 -26.80 23.33
C LYS A 511 -14.60 -27.58 23.75
N GLY A 512 -14.83 -27.71 25.07
CA GLY A 512 -15.97 -28.44 25.64
C GLY A 512 -15.63 -29.81 26.26
N SER A 513 -14.36 -30.22 26.29
CA SER A 513 -13.95 -31.40 27.05
C SER A 513 -13.96 -31.12 28.56
N SER A 514 -15.02 -31.52 29.26
CA SER A 514 -15.02 -31.62 30.71
C SER A 514 -14.30 -32.90 31.12
N GLY A 515 -13.17 -32.76 31.80
CA GLY A 515 -12.45 -33.86 32.46
C GLY A 515 -13.25 -34.42 33.64
N ALA A 516 -14.32 -35.16 33.37
CA ALA A 516 -14.93 -36.04 34.36
C ALA A 516 -14.17 -37.37 34.32
N GLY A 517 -13.47 -37.67 35.41
CA GLY A 517 -12.77 -38.93 35.61
C GLY A 517 -13.68 -40.12 35.30
N LYS A 518 -13.10 -41.11 34.62
CA LYS A 518 -13.73 -42.41 34.37
C LYS A 518 -14.24 -42.98 35.70
N ALA A 519 -15.56 -42.98 35.90
CA ALA A 519 -16.15 -44.04 36.71
C ALA A 519 -15.89 -45.34 35.96
N ALA A 520 -15.16 -46.26 36.57
CA ALA A 520 -14.89 -47.59 36.02
C ALA A 520 -16.22 -48.31 35.78
N GLY A 521 -16.74 -48.22 34.56
CA GLY A 521 -18.04 -48.74 34.16
C GLY A 521 -17.90 -49.67 32.97
N ILE A 522 -17.72 -50.96 33.27
CA ILE A 522 -18.01 -52.14 32.44
C ILE A 522 -17.39 -52.11 31.02
N THR A 523 -16.31 -52.87 30.87
CA THR A 523 -15.72 -53.24 29.58
C THR A 523 -16.81 -53.82 28.65
N PRO A 524 -16.93 -53.37 27.38
CA PRO A 524 -17.95 -53.84 26.44
C PRO A 524 -17.96 -55.36 26.23
N SER A 525 -16.82 -56.02 26.49
CA SER A 525 -16.67 -57.47 26.41
C SER A 525 -17.46 -58.24 27.48
N VAL A 526 -17.71 -57.66 28.66
CA VAL A 526 -18.50 -58.33 29.72
C VAL A 526 -19.99 -58.26 29.43
N ALA A 527 -20.48 -57.12 28.91
CA ALA A 527 -21.87 -56.98 28.49
C ALA A 527 -22.23 -57.91 27.30
N VAL A 528 -21.29 -58.08 26.36
CA VAL A 528 -21.44 -59.02 25.23
C VAL A 528 -21.42 -60.48 25.72
N LEU A 529 -20.60 -60.82 26.71
CA LEU A 529 -20.57 -62.18 27.27
C LEU A 529 -21.86 -62.53 28.03
N VAL A 530 -22.40 -61.59 28.81
CA VAL A 530 -23.67 -61.78 29.55
C VAL A 530 -24.86 -61.87 28.58
N ALA A 531 -24.88 -61.07 27.51
CA ALA A 531 -25.90 -61.15 26.47
C ALA A 531 -25.85 -62.49 25.69
N MET A 532 -24.65 -62.99 25.39
CA MET A 532 -24.50 -64.30 24.73
C MET A 532 -24.90 -65.47 25.64
N LEU A 533 -24.57 -65.43 26.93
CA LEU A 533 -24.97 -66.46 27.88
C LEU A 533 -26.48 -66.46 28.15
N ALA A 534 -27.12 -65.28 28.20
CA ALA A 534 -28.58 -65.16 28.31
C ALA A 534 -29.30 -65.66 27.04
N GLY A 535 -28.72 -65.43 25.85
CA GLY A 535 -29.22 -65.94 24.58
C GLY A 535 -29.13 -67.47 24.46
N ALA A 536 -28.02 -68.08 24.90
CA ALA A 536 -27.84 -69.53 24.91
C ALA A 536 -28.79 -70.23 25.91
N GLY A 537 -29.05 -69.61 27.06
CA GLY A 537 -30.00 -70.11 28.07
C GLY A 537 -31.46 -70.10 27.58
N MET A 538 -31.86 -69.12 26.76
CA MET A 538 -33.18 -69.10 26.13
C MET A 538 -33.30 -70.11 24.99
N PHE A 539 -32.25 -70.31 24.18
CA PHE A 539 -32.26 -71.32 23.11
C PHE A 539 -32.36 -72.76 23.65
N MET A 540 -31.67 -73.10 24.74
CA MET A 540 -31.78 -74.45 25.34
C MET A 540 -33.15 -74.73 25.97
N LYS A 541 -33.93 -73.71 26.34
CA LYS A 541 -35.27 -73.86 26.91
C LYS A 541 -36.37 -74.01 25.84
N VAL A 542 -36.07 -73.65 24.59
CA VAL A 542 -36.99 -73.78 23.44
C VAL A 542 -36.86 -75.14 22.75
N PHE A 543 -35.74 -75.86 22.93
CA PHE A 543 -35.51 -77.20 22.35
C PHE A 543 -35.58 -78.35 23.37
N SER A 544 -35.96 -78.08 24.62
CA SER A 544 -36.27 -79.11 25.63
C SER A 544 -37.78 -79.17 25.91
N ARG A 545 -38.58 -79.49 24.88
CA ARG A 545 -39.88 -80.17 25.00
C ARG A 545 -40.14 -81.03 23.79
#